data_AF-A0A0P9CXG9-F1
#
_entry.id   AF-A0A0P9CXG9-F1
#
_cell.length_a   1.000
_cell.length_b   1.000
_cell.length_c   1.000
_cell.angle_alpha   90.00
_cell.angle_beta   90.00
_cell.angle_gamma   90.00
#
_symmetry.space_group_name_H-M   'P 1'
#
loop_
_entity.id
_entity.type
_entity.pdbx_description
1 polymer ?
#
loop_
_entity_poly.entity_id
_entity_poly.type
_entity_poly.pdbx_seq_one_letter_code
_entity_poly.pdbx_strand_id
1 'polypeptide(L)'
;TSLQLGTSGDTATARIGAGAPMAGTVRRLAAQGWAGLEWAEGLPGTIGGAVFGNAGCYGGDVAGVLQRAWLLMNDAVEEWPAAQFAYGYRTSALKQAKDEQRTTDDQHAYTLGPSSVGPIVLAAEFALQRADRQALAAQMERTAAERKGKTPWGSSCGSVFKNPPGRSAGQLLEAAGMKGTRVGQAEIAQKHANYIVNLGGASSDDVLRL
;
A
#
# COMPACT_ATOMS: atom_id res chain seq x y z
N THR A 1 14.53 11.02 5.56
CA THR A 1 13.05 11.07 5.63
C THR A 1 12.62 11.64 6.96
N SER A 2 11.86 12.75 6.96
CA SER A 2 11.35 13.37 8.18
C SER A 2 10.17 12.58 8.77
N LEU A 3 10.35 12.11 10.02
CA LEU A 3 9.30 11.64 10.91
C LEU A 3 9.27 12.66 12.05
N GLN A 4 8.13 13.29 12.28
CA GLN A 4 7.90 14.23 13.38
C GLN A 4 6.79 13.67 14.26
N LEU A 5 7.03 13.62 15.57
CA LEU A 5 6.07 13.12 16.55
C LEU A 5 5.61 14.28 17.45
N GLY A 6 4.29 14.49 17.53
CA GLY A 6 3.65 15.33 18.53
C GLY A 6 2.93 14.44 19.55
N THR A 7 3.36 14.47 20.81
CA THR A 7 2.84 13.57 21.85
C THR A 7 2.00 14.33 22.88
N SER A 8 0.88 13.75 23.31
CA SER A 8 0.02 14.27 24.37
C SER A 8 -0.50 13.13 25.23
N GLY A 9 0.13 12.90 26.38
CA GLY A 9 -0.15 11.76 27.25
C GLY A 9 0.00 10.43 26.52
N ASP A 10 -1.08 9.65 26.48
CA ASP A 10 -1.14 8.34 25.81
C ASP A 10 -1.48 8.42 24.31
N THR A 11 -1.54 9.61 23.73
CA THR A 11 -1.80 9.81 22.29
C THR A 11 -0.61 10.46 21.61
N ALA A 12 -0.44 10.20 20.31
CA ALA A 12 0.51 10.91 19.48
C ALA A 12 0.01 11.11 18.05
N THR A 13 0.53 12.14 17.39
CA THR A 13 0.43 12.33 15.95
C THR A 13 1.82 12.11 15.33
N ALA A 14 1.87 11.37 14.23
CA ALA A 14 3.09 11.14 13.47
C ALA A 14 2.97 11.72 12.07
N ARG A 15 3.65 12.85 11.82
CA ARG A 15 3.80 13.40 10.47
C ARG A 15 5.00 12.75 9.78
N ILE A 16 4.74 12.12 8.64
CA ILE A 16 5.70 11.29 7.92
C ILE A 16 5.73 11.71 6.44
N GLY A 17 6.93 11.97 5.92
CA GLY A 17 7.10 12.24 4.48
C GLY A 17 6.70 11.05 3.60
N ALA A 18 6.07 11.30 2.47
CA ALA A 18 5.49 10.27 1.60
C ALA A 18 6.51 9.27 1.06
N GLY A 19 7.77 9.66 0.89
CA GLY A 19 8.86 8.75 0.49
C GLY A 19 9.36 7.81 1.59
N ALA A 20 8.81 7.89 2.81
CA ALA A 20 9.21 7.02 3.90
C ALA A 20 8.87 5.55 3.59
N PRO A 21 9.80 4.60 3.82
CA PRO A 21 9.48 3.18 3.70
C PRO A 21 8.46 2.79 4.76
N MET A 22 7.39 2.09 4.36
CA MET A 22 6.28 1.75 5.25
C MET A 22 6.76 0.88 6.42
N ALA A 23 7.24 -0.34 6.15
CA ALA A 23 7.70 -1.28 7.19
C ALA A 23 8.80 -0.68 8.09
N GLY A 24 9.75 0.07 7.51
CA GLY A 24 10.79 0.74 8.29
C GLY A 24 10.24 1.79 9.26
N THR A 25 9.21 2.53 8.85
CA THR A 25 8.57 3.54 9.70
C THR A 25 7.75 2.89 10.82
N VAL A 26 6.98 1.84 10.50
CA VAL A 26 6.22 1.06 11.48
C VAL A 26 7.11 0.55 12.61
N ARG A 27 8.24 -0.09 12.26
CA ARG A 27 9.21 -0.60 13.25
C ARG A 27 9.75 0.49 14.17
N ARG A 28 10.03 1.68 13.63
CA ARG A 28 10.52 2.82 14.42
C ARG A 28 9.48 3.34 15.40
N LEU A 29 8.21 3.38 15.01
CA LEU A 29 7.11 3.82 15.87
C LEU A 29 6.82 2.78 16.97
N ALA A 30 6.74 1.50 16.60
CA ALA A 30 6.49 0.43 17.55
C ALA A 30 7.62 0.29 18.58
N ALA A 31 8.89 0.45 18.18
CA ALA A 31 10.03 0.46 19.10
C ALA A 31 9.96 1.58 20.15
N GLN A 32 9.26 2.67 19.85
CA GLN A 32 8.99 3.79 20.75
C GLN A 32 7.70 3.59 21.59
N GLY A 33 6.96 2.49 21.39
CA GLY A 33 5.73 2.19 22.11
C GLY A 33 4.49 2.85 21.52
N TRP A 34 4.49 3.19 20.23
CA TRP A 34 3.34 3.76 19.54
C TRP A 34 2.65 2.72 18.64
N ALA A 35 1.38 2.44 18.94
CA ALA A 35 0.47 1.58 18.18
C ALA A 35 -0.33 2.38 17.14
N GLY A 36 -0.87 1.67 16.14
CA GLY A 36 -1.77 2.19 15.10
C GLY A 36 -1.34 1.78 13.68
N LEU A 37 -0.08 1.43 13.48
CA LEU A 37 0.47 1.07 12.16
C LEU A 37 1.15 -0.31 12.14
N GLU A 38 1.17 -1.03 13.25
CA GLU A 38 1.83 -2.33 13.39
C GLU A 38 1.28 -3.41 12.45
N TRP A 39 0.01 -3.29 12.03
CA TRP A 39 -0.61 -4.14 11.00
C TRP A 39 0.14 -4.10 9.67
N ALA A 40 0.92 -3.04 9.40
CA ALA A 40 1.69 -2.86 8.17
C ALA A 40 3.11 -3.43 8.26
N GLU A 41 3.42 -4.25 9.26
CA GLU A 41 4.70 -4.94 9.33
C GLU A 41 4.96 -5.76 8.06
N GLY A 42 6.15 -5.57 7.49
CA GLY A 42 6.58 -6.18 6.24
C GLY A 42 5.81 -5.71 4.99
N LEU A 43 4.95 -4.69 5.07
CA LEU A 43 4.28 -4.12 3.90
C LEU A 43 5.31 -3.35 3.06
N PRO A 44 5.55 -3.73 1.78
CA PRO A 44 6.49 -3.03 0.92
C PRO A 44 5.93 -1.67 0.45
N GLY A 45 6.82 -0.84 -0.10
CA GLY A 45 6.48 0.47 -0.63
C GLY A 45 6.61 1.59 0.41
N THR A 46 5.98 2.72 0.10
CA THR A 46 6.13 3.96 0.85
C THR A 46 4.82 4.42 1.48
N ILE A 47 4.91 5.35 2.44
CA ILE A 47 3.76 6.01 3.06
C ILE A 47 2.85 6.66 2.00
N GLY A 48 3.42 7.33 1.00
CA GLY A 48 2.66 7.97 -0.07
C GLY A 48 1.84 6.97 -0.87
N GLY A 49 2.44 5.84 -1.27
CA GLY A 49 1.72 4.77 -1.96
C GLY A 49 0.63 4.14 -1.10
N ALA A 50 0.89 3.96 0.19
CA ALA A 50 -0.08 3.44 1.14
C ALA A 50 -1.32 4.36 1.26
N VAL A 51 -1.09 5.66 1.42
CA VAL A 51 -2.13 6.70 1.48
C VAL A 51 -2.90 6.81 0.18
N PHE A 52 -2.21 6.75 -0.96
CA PHE A 52 -2.84 6.85 -2.27
C PHE A 52 -3.89 5.75 -2.51
N GLY A 53 -3.61 4.52 -2.08
CA GLY A 53 -4.44 3.35 -2.40
C GLY A 53 -5.28 2.77 -1.27
N ASN A 54 -5.29 3.38 -0.09
CA ASN A 54 -5.76 2.75 1.16
C ASN A 54 -5.14 1.35 1.36
N ALA A 55 -3.81 1.30 1.50
CA ALA A 55 -3.15 0.04 1.79
C ALA A 55 -3.61 -0.51 3.14
N GLY A 56 -3.73 -1.84 3.23
CA GLY A 56 -4.21 -2.50 4.43
C GLY A 56 -3.92 -4.00 4.42
N CYS A 57 -3.72 -4.58 5.59
CA CYS A 57 -3.57 -6.01 5.78
C CYS A 57 -3.80 -6.36 7.25
N TYR A 58 -4.08 -7.63 7.54
CA TYR A 58 -4.19 -8.16 8.92
C TYR A 58 -5.15 -7.36 9.83
N GLY A 59 -6.28 -6.93 9.28
CA GLY A 59 -7.33 -6.22 10.02
C GLY A 59 -7.13 -4.72 10.18
N GLY A 60 -6.02 -4.15 9.69
CA GLY A 60 -5.80 -2.69 9.66
C GLY A 60 -5.64 -2.14 8.24
N ASP A 61 -5.85 -0.84 8.11
CA ASP A 61 -5.61 -0.07 6.89
C ASP A 61 -5.24 1.39 7.21
N VAL A 62 -4.89 2.15 6.17
CA VAL A 62 -4.54 3.58 6.31
C VAL A 62 -5.73 4.38 6.81
N ALA A 63 -6.94 4.12 6.30
CA ALA A 63 -8.14 4.85 6.67
C ALA A 63 -8.42 4.81 8.18
N GLY A 64 -8.11 3.69 8.85
CA GLY A 64 -8.32 3.54 10.29
C GLY A 64 -7.45 4.44 11.18
N VAL A 65 -6.36 5.03 10.65
CA VAL A 65 -5.40 5.81 11.45
C VAL A 65 -4.94 7.13 10.83
N LEU A 66 -5.26 7.39 9.55
CA LEU A 66 -4.95 8.67 8.92
C LEU A 66 -5.77 9.79 9.54
N GLN A 67 -5.13 10.91 9.85
CA GLN A 67 -5.80 12.15 10.27
C GLN A 67 -5.92 13.12 9.10
N ARG A 68 -4.81 13.35 8.39
CA ARG A 68 -4.71 14.23 7.22
C ARG A 68 -3.48 13.90 6.37
N ALA A 69 -3.44 14.43 5.16
CA ALA A 69 -2.26 14.38 4.31
C ALA A 69 -2.13 15.65 3.44
N TRP A 70 -0.89 15.92 3.03
CA TRP A 70 -0.56 17.05 2.16
C TRP A 70 -0.31 16.53 0.75
N LEU A 71 -0.95 17.15 -0.22
CA LEU A 71 -0.97 16.73 -1.62
C LEU A 71 -0.46 17.87 -2.50
N LEU A 72 0.34 17.56 -3.51
CA LEU A 72 0.59 18.48 -4.62
C LEU A 72 -0.44 18.21 -5.71
N MET A 73 -1.26 19.21 -6.03
CA MET A 73 -2.28 19.19 -7.08
C MET A 73 -2.34 20.54 -7.75
N ASN A 74 -2.37 20.58 -9.08
CA ASN A 74 -2.44 21.83 -9.85
C ASN A 74 -1.39 22.87 -9.40
N ASP A 75 -0.15 22.42 -9.21
CA ASP A 75 0.99 23.21 -8.70
C ASP A 75 0.79 23.87 -7.32
N ALA A 76 -0.24 23.47 -6.59
CA ALA A 76 -0.55 23.94 -5.24
C ALA A 76 -0.46 22.79 -4.22
N VAL A 77 -0.08 23.14 -2.99
CA VAL A 77 -0.12 22.20 -1.88
C VAL A 77 -1.46 22.33 -1.16
N GLU A 78 -2.25 21.26 -1.18
CA GLU A 78 -3.50 21.17 -0.44
C GLU A 78 -3.34 20.25 0.77
N GLU A 79 -4.03 20.58 1.85
CA GLU A 79 -4.18 19.72 3.02
C GLU A 79 -5.56 19.09 3.01
N TRP A 80 -5.61 17.76 2.98
CA TRP A 80 -6.87 17.02 3.00
C TRP A 80 -7.03 16.28 4.33
N PRO A 81 -8.17 16.43 5.04
CA PRO A 81 -8.52 15.55 6.14
C PRO A 81 -8.82 14.15 5.60
N ALA A 82 -8.67 13.11 6.44
CA ALA A 82 -8.88 11.72 6.05
C ALA A 82 -10.25 11.46 5.38
N ALA A 83 -11.29 12.15 5.83
CA ALA A 83 -12.64 12.04 5.25
C ALA A 83 -12.70 12.38 3.75
N GLN A 84 -11.87 13.32 3.27
CA GLN A 84 -11.86 13.74 1.87
C GLN A 84 -11.26 12.69 0.93
N PHE A 85 -10.46 11.75 1.46
CA PHE A 85 -9.91 10.65 0.67
C PHE A 85 -10.95 9.62 0.25
N ALA A 86 -12.17 9.67 0.80
CA ALA A 86 -13.28 8.77 0.46
C ALA A 86 -12.83 7.31 0.34
N TYR A 87 -12.13 6.82 1.37
CA TYR A 87 -11.49 5.53 1.31
C TYR A 87 -12.48 4.38 1.19
N GLY A 88 -12.09 3.39 0.40
CA GLY A 88 -12.74 2.09 0.33
C GLY A 88 -11.71 0.97 0.22
N TYR A 89 -12.16 -0.23 -0.13
CA TYR A 89 -11.26 -1.35 -0.33
C TYR A 89 -10.31 -1.10 -1.53
N ARG A 90 -9.03 -0.84 -1.24
CA ARG A 90 -7.95 -0.61 -2.22
C ARG A 90 -8.21 0.56 -3.18
N THR A 91 -8.92 1.58 -2.69
CA THR A 91 -9.31 2.77 -3.46
C THR A 91 -9.37 4.01 -2.58
N SER A 92 -9.23 5.17 -3.22
CA SER A 92 -9.37 6.51 -2.66
C SER A 92 -9.89 7.46 -3.74
N ALA A 93 -10.31 8.66 -3.36
CA ALA A 93 -10.64 9.76 -4.27
C ALA A 93 -9.46 10.10 -5.21
N LEU A 94 -8.22 10.02 -4.73
CA LEU A 94 -7.02 10.28 -5.57
C LEU A 94 -6.90 9.26 -6.70
N LYS A 95 -7.17 7.99 -6.38
CA LYS A 95 -7.07 6.91 -7.35
C LYS A 95 -8.20 6.97 -8.38
N GLN A 96 -9.42 7.31 -7.95
CA GLN A 96 -10.57 7.49 -8.82
C GLN A 96 -10.35 8.65 -9.80
N ALA A 97 -9.92 9.82 -9.30
CA ALA A 97 -9.63 10.98 -10.15
C ALA A 97 -8.54 10.67 -11.20
N LYS A 98 -7.51 9.89 -10.82
CA LYS A 98 -6.47 9.45 -11.76
C LYS A 98 -7.01 8.49 -12.83
N ASP A 99 -7.89 7.56 -12.45
CA ASP A 99 -8.48 6.59 -13.38
C ASP A 99 -9.42 7.30 -14.38
N GLU A 100 -10.18 8.31 -13.94
CA GLU A 100 -11.01 9.18 -14.79
C GLU A 100 -10.20 10.02 -15.77
N GLN A 101 -9.05 10.56 -15.36
CA GLN A 101 -8.14 11.29 -16.27
C GLN A 101 -7.54 10.38 -17.35
N ARG A 102 -7.36 9.08 -17.07
CA ARG A 102 -6.84 8.12 -18.05
C ARG A 102 -7.85 7.77 -19.14
N THR A 103 -9.14 7.67 -18.81
CA THR A 103 -10.16 7.29 -19.80
C THR A 103 -10.43 8.38 -20.83
N THR A 104 -10.09 9.64 -20.54
CA THR A 104 -10.21 10.76 -21.48
C THR A 104 -9.00 10.91 -22.42
N ASP A 105 -7.83 10.38 -22.02
CA ASP A 105 -6.55 10.63 -22.70
C ASP A 105 -6.11 9.49 -23.65
N ASP A 106 -6.91 8.43 -23.79
CA ASP A 106 -6.63 7.23 -24.60
C ASP A 106 -6.47 7.47 -26.13
N GLN A 107 -6.44 8.72 -26.60
CA GLN A 107 -6.19 9.04 -28.01
C GLN A 107 -4.87 9.77 -28.35
N HIS A 108 -4.06 10.26 -27.42
CA HIS A 108 -2.81 10.93 -27.81
C HIS A 108 -1.62 10.63 -26.90
N ALA A 109 -0.53 10.19 -27.54
CA ALA A 109 0.78 9.99 -26.97
C ALA A 109 1.24 11.21 -26.13
N TYR A 110 1.70 10.91 -24.90
CA TYR A 110 2.57 11.69 -24.02
C TYR A 110 2.81 13.16 -24.41
N THR A 111 1.79 14.01 -24.31
CA THR A 111 1.97 15.46 -24.40
C THR A 111 1.64 16.07 -23.04
N LEU A 112 2.69 16.40 -22.29
CA LEU A 112 2.62 16.91 -20.92
C LEU A 112 2.20 18.40 -20.95
N GLY A 113 0.98 18.71 -20.49
CA GLY A 113 0.53 20.07 -20.15
C GLY A 113 0.97 20.51 -18.73
N PRO A 114 0.68 21.75 -18.30
CA PRO A 114 1.33 22.36 -17.12
C PRO A 114 1.06 21.69 -15.77
N SER A 115 0.05 20.83 -15.63
CA SER A 115 0.02 19.85 -14.52
C SER A 115 -0.26 18.45 -15.06
N SER A 116 0.64 17.94 -15.91
CA SER A 116 0.61 16.60 -16.49
C SER A 116 0.82 15.45 -15.49
N VAL A 117 0.89 15.76 -14.20
CA VAL A 117 1.15 14.81 -13.13
C VAL A 117 -0.09 14.79 -12.25
N GLY A 118 -0.75 13.63 -12.16
CA GLY A 118 -1.85 13.43 -11.24
C GLY A 118 -1.45 13.69 -9.78
N PRO A 119 -2.40 13.68 -8.83
CA PRO A 119 -2.16 14.09 -7.45
C PRO A 119 -1.00 13.33 -6.80
N ILE A 120 -0.08 14.05 -6.16
CA ILE A 120 1.09 13.48 -5.48
C ILE A 120 0.95 13.65 -3.97
N VAL A 121 1.03 12.56 -3.21
CA VAL A 121 1.12 12.63 -1.74
C VAL A 121 2.52 13.10 -1.34
N LEU A 122 2.60 14.15 -0.53
CA LEU A 122 3.87 14.74 -0.05
C LEU A 122 4.20 14.26 1.37
N ALA A 123 3.19 14.19 2.24
CA ALA A 123 3.31 13.72 3.61
C ALA A 123 1.94 13.29 4.15
N ALA A 124 1.92 12.51 5.22
CA ALA A 124 0.72 12.10 5.91
C ALA A 124 0.90 12.16 7.43
N GLU A 125 -0.17 12.46 8.14
CA GLU A 125 -0.24 12.48 9.59
C GLU A 125 -1.17 11.38 10.09
N PHE A 126 -0.66 10.58 11.01
CA PHE A 126 -1.36 9.43 11.57
C PHE A 126 -1.59 9.62 13.07
N ALA A 127 -2.75 9.21 13.56
CA ALA A 127 -3.01 9.08 14.98
C ALA A 127 -2.45 7.76 15.52
N LEU A 128 -1.80 7.85 16.67
CA LEU A 128 -1.15 6.75 17.36
C LEU A 128 -1.57 6.75 18.82
N GLN A 129 -1.54 5.56 19.42
CA GLN A 129 -1.82 5.37 20.85
C GLN A 129 -0.60 4.74 21.52
N ARG A 130 -0.34 5.13 22.77
CA ARG A 130 0.67 4.49 23.60
C ARG A 130 0.26 3.03 23.84
N ALA A 131 1.21 2.12 23.67
CA ALA A 131 1.01 0.71 23.96
C ALA A 131 2.28 0.09 24.55
N ASP A 132 2.12 -1.11 25.12
CA ASP A 132 3.25 -1.89 25.61
C ASP A 132 4.17 -2.31 24.45
N ARG A 133 5.47 -2.07 24.62
CA ARG A 133 6.47 -2.33 23.58
C ARG A 133 6.67 -3.82 23.33
N GLN A 134 6.55 -4.66 24.36
CA GLN A 134 6.70 -6.10 24.20
C GLN A 134 5.50 -6.69 23.46
N ALA A 135 4.28 -6.23 23.77
CA ALA A 135 3.06 -6.61 23.06
C ALA A 135 3.12 -6.22 21.58
N LEU A 136 3.56 -5.00 21.26
CA LEU A 136 3.75 -4.55 19.87
C LEU A 136 4.79 -5.40 19.14
N ALA A 137 5.95 -5.66 19.76
CA ALA A 137 6.99 -6.50 19.18
C ALA A 137 6.45 -7.92 18.88
N ALA A 138 5.73 -8.53 19.83
CA ALA A 138 5.15 -9.86 19.65
C ALA A 138 4.07 -9.87 18.55
N GLN A 139 3.26 -8.83 18.42
CA GLN A 139 2.28 -8.72 17.34
C GLN A 139 2.97 -8.61 15.98
N MET A 140 3.98 -7.74 15.86
CA MET A 140 4.73 -7.58 14.62
C MET A 140 5.48 -8.85 14.23
N GLU A 141 6.03 -9.60 15.18
CA GLU A 141 6.66 -10.90 14.93
C GLU A 141 5.65 -11.91 14.37
N ARG A 142 4.45 -11.99 14.95
CA ARG A 142 3.36 -12.83 14.42
C ARG A 142 2.99 -12.43 12.99
N THR A 143 2.81 -11.13 12.73
CA THR A 143 2.51 -10.60 11.40
C THR A 143 3.61 -10.92 10.39
N ALA A 144 4.89 -10.76 10.77
CA ALA A 144 6.02 -11.08 9.92
C ALA A 144 6.09 -12.59 9.62
N ALA A 145 5.87 -13.45 10.61
CA ALA A 145 5.84 -14.90 10.44
C ALA A 145 4.69 -15.34 9.52
N GLU A 146 3.50 -14.77 9.71
CA GLU A 146 2.34 -15.05 8.86
C GLU A 146 2.58 -14.60 7.41
N ARG A 147 3.11 -13.39 7.19
CA ARG A 147 3.48 -12.90 5.85
C ARG A 147 4.50 -13.83 5.21
N LYS A 148 5.57 -14.16 5.92
CA LYS A 148 6.62 -15.10 5.47
C LYS A 148 6.02 -16.47 5.11
N GLY A 149 4.98 -16.92 5.81
CA GLY A 149 4.27 -18.16 5.52
C GLY A 149 3.33 -18.09 4.31
N LYS A 150 2.69 -16.95 4.05
CA LYS A 150 1.64 -16.81 3.02
C LYS A 150 2.11 -16.25 1.69
N THR A 151 3.17 -15.44 1.66
CA THR A 151 3.60 -14.76 0.43
C THR A 151 4.81 -15.45 -0.21
N PRO A 152 4.92 -15.48 -1.56
CA PRO A 152 6.10 -15.98 -2.24
C PRO A 152 7.33 -15.10 -1.97
N TRP A 153 8.50 -15.70 -2.16
CA TRP A 153 9.78 -15.00 -2.19
C TRP A 153 10.09 -14.52 -3.60
N GLY A 154 10.98 -13.53 -3.72
CA GLY A 154 11.42 -12.99 -5.00
C GLY A 154 10.65 -11.75 -5.46
N SER A 155 10.93 -11.33 -6.69
CA SER A 155 10.38 -10.11 -7.28
C SER A 155 8.94 -10.33 -7.73
N SER A 156 8.00 -9.57 -7.15
CA SER A 156 6.59 -9.56 -7.52
C SER A 156 5.98 -8.18 -7.27
N CYS A 157 4.77 -7.94 -7.77
CA CYS A 157 4.01 -6.72 -7.50
C CYS A 157 2.97 -6.89 -6.37
N GLY A 158 3.12 -7.90 -5.52
CA GLY A 158 2.11 -8.25 -4.52
C GLY A 158 0.92 -9.01 -5.11
N SER A 159 -0.25 -8.90 -4.47
CA SER A 159 -1.49 -9.43 -5.02
C SER A 159 -1.90 -8.65 -6.28
N VAL A 160 -1.96 -9.35 -7.41
CA VAL A 160 -2.26 -8.76 -8.73
C VAL A 160 -3.74 -8.37 -8.83
N PHE A 161 -4.62 -9.27 -8.41
CA PHE A 161 -6.06 -9.07 -8.49
C PHE A 161 -6.66 -8.67 -7.14
N LYS A 162 -7.62 -7.73 -7.17
CA LYS A 162 -8.46 -7.40 -6.02
C LYS A 162 -9.38 -8.59 -5.70
N ASN A 163 -9.71 -8.77 -4.43
CA ASN A 163 -10.71 -9.76 -4.03
C ASN A 163 -12.11 -9.33 -4.49
N PRO A 164 -12.86 -10.20 -5.21
CA PRO A 164 -14.27 -9.96 -5.46
C PRO A 164 -15.10 -10.09 -4.16
N PRO A 165 -16.33 -9.54 -4.11
CA PRO A 165 -17.17 -9.60 -2.92
C PRO A 165 -17.34 -11.04 -2.41
N GLY A 166 -17.03 -11.26 -1.13
CA GLY A 166 -17.20 -12.54 -0.44
C GLY A 166 -16.24 -13.66 -0.87
N ARG A 167 -15.28 -13.42 -1.77
CA ARG A 167 -14.37 -14.48 -2.29
C ARG A 167 -12.93 -13.98 -2.37
N SER A 168 -11.97 -14.88 -2.22
CA SER A 168 -10.54 -14.56 -2.39
C SER A 168 -10.10 -14.81 -3.82
N ALA A 169 -9.53 -13.81 -4.50
CA ALA A 169 -9.00 -13.98 -5.85
C ALA A 169 -7.94 -15.09 -5.92
N GLY A 170 -7.10 -15.21 -4.89
CA GLY A 170 -6.11 -16.29 -4.80
C GLY A 170 -6.74 -17.68 -4.72
N GLN A 171 -7.84 -17.85 -3.97
CA GLN A 171 -8.54 -19.14 -3.90
C GLN A 171 -9.21 -19.48 -5.24
N LEU A 172 -9.69 -18.47 -5.98
CA LEU A 172 -10.29 -18.67 -7.30
C LEU A 172 -9.25 -19.13 -8.32
N LEU A 173 -8.10 -18.46 -8.36
CA LEU A 173 -6.98 -18.82 -9.25
C LEU A 173 -6.42 -20.20 -8.92
N GLU A 174 -6.33 -20.53 -7.62
CA GLU A 174 -5.91 -21.86 -7.18
C GLU A 174 -6.91 -22.95 -7.57
N ALA A 175 -8.21 -22.73 -7.36
CA ALA A 175 -9.26 -23.66 -7.77
C ALA A 175 -9.31 -23.86 -9.29
N ALA A 176 -8.92 -22.84 -10.07
CA ALA A 176 -8.77 -22.92 -11.51
C ALA A 176 -7.46 -23.60 -11.96
N GLY A 177 -6.59 -24.02 -11.03
CA GLY A 177 -5.34 -24.71 -11.35
C GLY A 177 -4.24 -23.80 -11.89
N MET A 178 -4.32 -22.48 -11.65
CA MET A 178 -3.43 -21.49 -12.27
C MET A 178 -2.03 -21.42 -11.63
N LYS A 179 -1.78 -22.11 -10.51
CA LYS A 179 -0.45 -22.12 -9.87
C LYS A 179 0.59 -22.73 -10.80
N GLY A 180 1.70 -22.03 -11.02
CA GLY A 180 2.76 -22.44 -11.93
C GLY A 180 2.51 -22.15 -13.40
N THR A 181 1.35 -21.56 -13.77
CA THR A 181 1.14 -21.07 -15.14
C THR A 181 2.18 -19.99 -15.44
N ARG A 182 2.77 -20.06 -16.64
CA ARG A 182 3.92 -19.24 -17.02
C ARG A 182 3.81 -18.71 -18.44
N VAL A 183 4.17 -17.45 -18.61
CA VAL A 183 4.38 -16.80 -19.91
C VAL A 183 5.75 -16.12 -19.86
N GLY A 184 6.64 -16.46 -20.78
CA GLY A 184 8.03 -15.98 -20.75
C GLY A 184 8.71 -16.27 -19.41
N GLN A 185 9.15 -15.22 -18.71
CA GLN A 185 9.76 -15.30 -17.38
C GLN A 185 8.81 -14.88 -16.22
N ALA A 186 7.53 -14.63 -16.52
CA ALA A 186 6.49 -14.38 -15.53
C ALA A 186 5.75 -15.68 -15.18
N GLU A 187 5.58 -15.97 -13.89
CA GLU A 187 4.90 -17.18 -13.42
C GLU A 187 3.91 -16.86 -12.28
N ILE A 188 2.74 -17.49 -12.28
CA ILE A 188 1.84 -17.47 -11.12
C ILE A 188 2.44 -18.32 -10.01
N ALA A 189 2.73 -17.70 -8.87
CA ALA A 189 3.51 -18.32 -7.80
C ALA A 189 2.82 -19.57 -7.21
N GLN A 190 3.60 -20.64 -7.06
CA GLN A 190 3.17 -21.89 -6.40
C GLN A 190 2.61 -21.68 -5.00
N LYS A 191 3.20 -20.73 -4.26
CA LYS A 191 2.83 -20.47 -2.86
C LYS A 191 1.52 -19.72 -2.71
N HIS A 192 1.23 -18.79 -3.63
CA HIS A 192 0.01 -17.98 -3.57
C HIS A 192 -0.41 -17.58 -4.98
N ALA A 193 -1.56 -18.12 -5.43
CA ALA A 193 -1.99 -18.00 -6.83
C ALA A 193 -2.37 -16.57 -7.29
N ASN A 194 -2.40 -15.58 -6.38
CA ASN A 194 -2.68 -14.18 -6.72
C ASN A 194 -1.38 -13.36 -6.88
N TYR A 195 -0.23 -14.02 -6.90
CA TYR A 195 1.07 -13.40 -7.09
C TYR A 195 1.65 -13.86 -8.40
N ILE A 196 2.05 -12.91 -9.24
CA ILE A 196 2.92 -13.17 -10.37
C ILE A 196 4.35 -12.85 -9.94
N VAL A 197 5.23 -13.83 -10.05
CA VAL A 197 6.67 -13.70 -9.75
C VAL A 197 7.46 -13.55 -11.04
N ASN A 198 8.46 -12.68 -10.99
CA ASN A 198 9.47 -12.55 -12.03
C ASN A 198 10.62 -13.52 -11.71
N LEU A 199 10.78 -14.55 -12.55
CA LEU A 199 11.82 -15.57 -12.40
C LEU A 199 13.21 -15.10 -12.87
N GLY A 200 13.35 -13.82 -13.18
CA GLY A 200 14.51 -13.19 -13.79
C GLY A 200 14.26 -12.91 -15.26
N GLY A 201 14.15 -11.63 -15.62
CA GLY A 201 13.98 -11.18 -17.01
C GLY A 201 12.54 -11.11 -17.52
N ALA A 202 11.51 -11.24 -16.66
CA ALA A 202 10.12 -11.07 -17.10
C ALA A 202 9.88 -9.64 -17.60
N SER A 203 9.27 -9.54 -18.77
CA SER A 203 8.81 -8.27 -19.34
C SER A 203 7.42 -7.91 -18.80
N SER A 204 7.00 -6.65 -18.98
CA SER A 204 5.62 -6.26 -18.70
C SER A 204 4.61 -6.94 -19.63
N ASP A 205 4.99 -7.24 -20.88
CA ASP A 205 4.15 -7.97 -21.83
C ASP A 205 3.92 -9.42 -21.37
N ASP A 206 4.94 -10.08 -20.82
CA ASP A 206 4.78 -11.41 -20.21
C ASP A 206 3.72 -11.40 -19.10
N VAL A 207 3.77 -10.38 -18.24
CA VAL A 207 2.82 -10.23 -17.12
C VAL A 207 1.41 -9.89 -17.62
N LEU A 208 1.26 -9.12 -18.69
CA LEU A 208 -0.04 -8.75 -19.25
C LEU A 208 -0.74 -9.91 -19.97
N ARG A 209 0.04 -10.83 -20.57
CA ARG A 209 -0.48 -12.02 -21.28
C ARG A 209 -0.83 -13.18 -20.35
N LEU A 210 -0.29 -13.18 -19.13
CA LEU A 210 -0.47 -14.22 -18.12
C LEU A 210 -1.77 -14.03 -17.33
#